data_AF-A0A017HNU6-F1
#
_entry.id   AF-A0A017HNU6-F1
#
_cell.length_a   1.000
_cell.length_b   1.000
_cell.length_c   1.000
_cell.angle_alpha   90.00
_cell.angle_beta   90.00
_cell.angle_gamma   90.00
#
_symmetry.space_group_name_H-M   'P 1'
#
loop_
_entity.id
_entity.type
_entity.pdbx_description
1 polymer ?
#
loop_
_entity_poly.entity_id
_entity_poly.type
_entity_poly.pdbx_seq_one_letter_code
_entity_poly.pdbx_strand_id
1 'polypeptide(L)'
;MRASAELHDDLGRAALEVWGWDDLTPALMSRHGATSPSDLKTPEQEEAEDTLLAHLVALNAERRAASAGSAQPITAPASAPASLARASKRSSTWASPPACPNPAPGPEEPRAQFGAVRDLLDSAESPLSAEDVARAFKGRLSPTRRRRVQEVLAIMADLGIARYGQNAKLYAPRR
;
A
#
# COMPACT_ATOMS: atom_id res chain seq x y z
N MET A 1 32.65 5.90 -6.70
CA MET A 1 31.23 5.57 -6.92
C MET A 1 31.16 4.06 -6.96
N ARG A 2 30.44 3.41 -6.03
CA ARG A 2 30.21 1.96 -6.09
C ARG A 2 29.17 1.66 -7.16
N ALA A 3 29.33 0.56 -7.88
CA ALA A 3 28.35 0.17 -8.90
C ALA A 3 27.05 -0.30 -8.23
N SER A 4 25.91 -0.11 -8.91
CA SER A 4 24.59 -0.54 -8.38
C SER A 4 24.53 -2.03 -8.04
N ALA A 5 25.27 -2.86 -8.78
CA ALA A 5 25.35 -4.30 -8.54
C ALA A 5 26.06 -4.61 -7.20
N GLU A 6 27.17 -3.93 -6.90
CA GLU A 6 27.93 -4.13 -5.66
C GLU A 6 27.08 -3.81 -4.43
N LEU A 7 26.27 -2.74 -4.48
CA LEU A 7 25.35 -2.39 -3.39
C LEU A 7 24.26 -3.43 -3.19
N HIS A 8 23.78 -4.05 -4.26
CA HIS A 8 22.76 -5.10 -4.19
C HIS A 8 23.35 -6.39 -3.60
N ASP A 9 24.57 -6.75 -3.99
CA ASP A 9 25.29 -7.90 -3.44
C ASP A 9 25.63 -7.70 -1.95
N ASP A 10 26.07 -6.50 -1.55
CA ASP A 10 26.34 -6.16 -0.15
C ASP A 10 25.05 -6.29 0.69
N LEU A 11 23.92 -5.79 0.18
CA LEU A 11 22.62 -5.90 0.86
C LEU A 11 22.14 -7.35 0.93
N GLY A 12 22.28 -8.11 -0.16
CA GLY A 12 21.89 -9.52 -0.21
C GLY A 12 22.66 -10.37 0.78
N ARG A 13 23.98 -10.17 0.88
CA ARG A 13 24.84 -10.83 1.86
C ARG A 13 24.42 -10.52 3.30
N ALA A 14 24.25 -9.24 3.63
CA ALA A 14 23.83 -8.83 4.97
C ALA A 14 22.44 -9.38 5.34
N ALA A 15 21.52 -9.49 4.37
CA ALA A 15 20.22 -10.08 4.61
C ALA A 15 20.33 -11.57 4.94
N LEU A 16 21.08 -12.35 4.15
CA LEU A 16 21.28 -13.77 4.40
C LEU A 16 21.94 -14.03 5.77
N GLU A 17 22.91 -13.20 6.15
CA GLU A 17 23.58 -13.27 7.46
C GLU A 17 22.62 -13.11 8.64
N VAL A 18 21.72 -12.12 8.58
CA VAL A 18 20.72 -11.87 9.64
C VAL A 18 19.79 -13.07 9.85
N TRP A 19 19.50 -13.82 8.79
CA TRP A 19 18.67 -15.01 8.84
C TRP A 19 19.47 -16.30 9.07
N GLY A 20 20.80 -16.23 9.12
CA GLY A 20 21.69 -17.38 9.27
C GLY A 20 21.75 -18.28 8.03
N TRP A 21 21.56 -17.72 6.84
CA TRP A 21 21.57 -18.41 5.54
C TRP A 21 22.81 -18.04 4.71
N ASP A 22 23.93 -17.75 5.40
CA ASP A 22 25.18 -17.31 4.80
C ASP A 22 25.76 -18.29 3.77
N ASP A 23 25.44 -19.57 3.92
CA ASP A 23 25.85 -20.66 3.05
C ASP A 23 25.34 -20.51 1.60
N LEU A 24 24.23 -19.79 1.40
CA LEU A 24 23.66 -19.51 0.09
C LEU A 24 24.36 -18.36 -0.65
N THR A 25 25.13 -17.54 0.07
CA THR A 25 25.78 -16.34 -0.47
C THR A 25 26.69 -16.60 -1.68
N PRO A 26 27.56 -17.63 -1.70
CA PRO A 26 28.46 -17.87 -2.84
C PRO A 26 27.73 -18.24 -4.15
N ALA A 27 26.56 -18.86 -4.02
CA ALA A 27 25.76 -19.31 -5.16
C ALA A 27 24.82 -18.22 -5.69
N LEU A 28 24.39 -17.28 -4.84
CA LEU A 28 23.39 -16.26 -5.18
C LEU A 28 23.96 -14.87 -5.49
N MET A 29 25.08 -14.48 -4.87
CA MET A 29 25.63 -13.12 -5.05
C MET A 29 26.49 -13.02 -6.31
N SER A 30 26.49 -11.84 -6.95
CA SER A 30 27.31 -11.52 -8.12
C SER A 30 27.06 -12.41 -9.36
N ARG A 31 25.96 -13.17 -9.40
CA ARG A 31 25.51 -13.98 -10.54
C ARG A 31 24.41 -13.27 -11.32
N HIS A 32 24.43 -13.40 -12.65
CA HIS A 32 23.33 -12.91 -13.48
C HIS A 32 22.03 -13.69 -13.20
N GLY A 33 20.91 -12.97 -13.09
CA GLY A 33 19.59 -13.61 -12.93
C GLY A 33 19.15 -13.89 -11.49
N ALA A 34 19.85 -13.40 -10.46
CA ALA A 34 19.50 -13.64 -9.05
C ALA A 34 18.07 -13.17 -8.67
N THR A 35 17.48 -12.22 -9.40
CA THR A 35 16.11 -11.75 -9.17
C THR A 35 15.25 -11.74 -10.43
N SER A 36 15.73 -12.34 -11.53
CA SER A 36 15.03 -12.34 -12.82
C SER A 36 15.25 -13.68 -13.52
N PRO A 37 14.20 -14.33 -14.05
CA PRO A 37 14.37 -15.55 -14.84
C PRO A 37 15.43 -15.33 -15.93
N SER A 38 16.44 -16.19 -15.95
CA SER A 38 17.57 -16.07 -16.87
C SER A 38 17.99 -17.46 -17.32
N ASP A 39 18.17 -17.62 -18.63
CA ASP A 39 18.66 -18.87 -19.23
C ASP A 39 20.16 -19.10 -18.95
N LEU A 40 20.84 -18.14 -18.30
CA LEU A 40 22.25 -18.20 -17.94
C LEU A 40 22.48 -18.73 -16.51
N LYS A 41 21.43 -19.23 -15.85
CA LYS A 41 21.53 -19.78 -14.49
C LYS A 41 22.34 -21.07 -14.48
N THR A 42 23.22 -21.17 -13.51
CA THR A 42 23.95 -22.41 -13.23
C THR A 42 23.10 -23.34 -12.35
N PRO A 43 23.27 -24.67 -12.45
CA PRO A 43 22.51 -25.61 -11.62
C PRO A 43 22.73 -25.38 -10.11
N GLU A 44 23.96 -24.99 -9.73
CA GLU A 44 24.30 -24.63 -8.35
C GLU A 44 23.52 -23.39 -7.85
N GLN A 45 23.28 -22.42 -8.73
CA GLN A 45 22.48 -21.25 -8.41
C GLN A 45 20.99 -21.61 -8.28
N GLU A 46 20.48 -22.47 -9.15
CA GLU A 46 19.09 -22.94 -9.11
C GLU A 46 18.79 -23.69 -7.80
N GLU A 47 19.68 -24.60 -7.39
CA GLU A 47 19.54 -25.33 -6.12
C GLU A 47 19.59 -24.39 -4.89
N ALA A 48 20.44 -23.37 -4.92
CA ALA A 48 20.49 -22.35 -3.88
C ALA A 48 19.23 -21.48 -3.83
N GLU A 49 18.67 -21.13 -4.99
CA GLU A 49 17.39 -20.40 -5.09
C GLU A 49 16.22 -21.25 -4.56
N ASP A 50 16.16 -22.54 -4.89
CA ASP A 50 15.15 -23.47 -4.38
C ASP A 50 15.24 -23.63 -2.85
N THR A 51 16.46 -23.70 -2.32
CA THR A 51 16.70 -23.75 -0.87
C THR A 51 16.21 -22.47 -0.19
N LEU A 52 16.52 -21.30 -0.78
CA LEU A 52 16.01 -20.02 -0.30
C LEU A 52 14.48 -19.96 -0.32
N LEU A 53 13.85 -20.44 -1.40
CA LEU A 53 12.39 -20.50 -1.51
C LEU A 53 11.78 -21.42 -0.45
N ALA A 54 12.39 -22.58 -0.18
CA ALA A 54 11.94 -23.49 0.86
C ALA A 54 11.98 -22.85 2.26
N HIS A 55 13.07 -22.15 2.59
CA HIS A 55 13.18 -21.41 3.84
C HIS A 55 12.10 -20.33 3.99
N LEU A 56 11.84 -19.56 2.92
CA LEU A 56 10.80 -18.53 2.92
C LEU A 56 9.39 -19.11 3.07
N VAL A 57 9.10 -20.24 2.43
CA VAL A 57 7.82 -20.95 2.56
C VAL A 57 7.63 -21.47 3.97
N ALA A 58 8.67 -22.04 4.60
CA ALA A 58 8.61 -22.49 5.99
C ALA A 58 8.32 -21.34 6.96
N LEU A 59 9.05 -20.22 6.85
CA LEU A 59 8.79 -19.02 7.65
C LEU A 59 7.37 -18.47 7.44
N ASN A 60 6.88 -18.50 6.20
CA ASN A 60 5.53 -18.08 5.90
C ASN A 60 4.49 -19.02 6.54
N ALA A 61 4.72 -20.32 6.49
CA ALA A 61 3.85 -21.32 7.13
C ALA A 61 3.79 -21.13 8.65
N GLU A 62 4.94 -20.93 9.32
CA GLU A 62 5.01 -20.65 10.76
C GLU A 62 4.21 -19.39 11.13
N ARG A 63 4.38 -18.30 10.37
CA ARG A 63 3.63 -17.06 10.58
C ARG A 63 2.13 -17.22 10.34
N ARG A 64 1.73 -18.01 9.34
CA ARG A 64 0.32 -18.32 9.07
C ARG A 64 -0.29 -19.24 10.13
N ALA A 65 0.49 -20.13 10.73
CA ALA A 65 0.04 -20.94 11.85
C ALA A 65 -0.15 -20.07 13.12
N ALA A 66 0.73 -19.10 13.34
CA ALA A 66 0.63 -18.15 14.46
C ALA A 66 -0.50 -17.10 14.27
N SER A 67 -0.80 -16.73 13.02
CA SER A 67 -1.89 -15.81 12.66
C SER A 67 -3.05 -16.59 12.04
N ALA A 68 -4.00 -17.04 12.88
CA ALA A 68 -5.18 -17.80 12.47
C ALA A 68 -6.06 -17.05 11.43
N GLY A 69 -5.68 -17.12 10.15
CA GLY A 69 -6.49 -16.73 9.00
C GLY A 69 -6.32 -15.31 8.46
N SER A 70 -5.49 -14.44 9.07
CA SER A 70 -5.17 -13.13 8.48
C SER A 70 -3.76 -13.13 7.92
N ALA A 71 -3.63 -13.21 6.59
CA ALA A 71 -2.38 -12.96 5.91
C ALA A 71 -2.07 -11.47 6.01
N GLN A 72 -1.48 -11.05 7.13
CA GLN A 72 -1.00 -9.69 7.28
C GLN A 72 0.17 -9.52 6.30
N PRO A 73 0.16 -8.48 5.46
CA PRO A 73 1.26 -8.23 4.54
C PRO A 73 2.56 -8.06 5.33
N ILE A 74 3.66 -8.58 4.78
CA ILE A 74 4.99 -8.48 5.39
C ILE A 74 5.36 -7.00 5.42
N THR A 75 5.14 -6.33 6.54
CA THR A 75 5.66 -4.99 6.73
C THR A 75 7.12 -5.16 7.14
N ALA A 76 8.05 -4.47 6.47
CA ALA A 76 9.36 -4.26 7.07
C ALA A 76 9.15 -3.69 8.49
N PRO A 77 9.89 -4.13 9.51
CA PRO A 77 9.79 -3.49 10.82
C PRO A 77 10.13 -2.03 10.61
N ALA A 78 9.15 -1.16 10.85
CA ALA A 78 9.34 0.27 10.65
C ALA A 78 10.49 0.70 11.55
N SER A 79 11.66 0.99 10.96
CA SER A 79 12.63 1.87 11.57
C SER A 79 12.04 3.28 11.50
N ALA A 80 11.02 3.52 12.32
CA ALA A 80 10.37 4.79 12.50
C ALA A 80 10.52 5.13 13.99
N PRO A 81 11.11 6.29 14.35
CA PRO A 81 11.22 6.68 15.75
C PRO A 81 9.82 6.80 16.35
N ALA A 82 9.66 6.22 17.54
CA ALA A 82 8.41 6.19 18.29
C ALA A 82 7.92 7.61 18.64
N SER A 83 7.03 8.15 17.82
CA SER A 83 5.98 9.08 18.23
C SER A 83 4.90 8.96 17.15
N LEU A 84 3.73 8.41 17.44
CA LEU A 84 2.66 9.14 18.09
C LEU A 84 1.70 8.15 18.73
N ALA A 85 1.77 8.04 20.05
CA ALA A 85 0.61 7.64 20.82
C ALA A 85 -0.37 8.82 20.86
N ARG A 86 -1.60 8.63 20.38
CA ARG A 86 -2.75 9.23 21.06
C ARG A 86 -3.95 8.29 21.00
N ALA A 87 -4.39 7.92 22.20
CA ALA A 87 -5.44 6.96 22.46
C ALA A 87 -6.84 7.52 22.18
N SER A 88 -7.71 6.60 21.73
CA SER A 88 -9.06 6.31 22.22
C SER A 88 -10.04 7.46 22.52
N LYS A 89 -11.19 7.43 21.84
CA LYS A 89 -12.46 7.03 22.49
C LYS A 89 -13.53 6.67 21.46
N ARG A 90 -14.17 5.52 21.70
CA ARG A 90 -15.42 5.12 21.08
C ARG A 90 -16.57 5.96 21.65
N SER A 91 -17.45 6.42 20.79
CA SER A 91 -18.87 6.58 21.13
C SER A 91 -19.69 6.29 19.86
N SER A 92 -20.41 5.18 19.88
CA SER A 92 -21.49 4.93 18.95
C SER A 92 -22.67 5.83 19.34
N THR A 93 -23.01 6.78 18.50
CA THR A 93 -24.31 7.46 18.58
C THR A 93 -24.85 7.54 17.17
N TRP A 94 -25.94 6.82 16.91
CA TRP A 94 -26.69 6.93 15.67
C TRP A 94 -27.43 8.27 15.68
N ALA A 95 -26.97 9.26 14.91
CA ALA A 95 -27.67 10.53 14.78
C ALA A 95 -27.31 11.25 13.46
N SER A 96 -28.33 11.33 12.58
CA SER A 96 -28.59 12.31 11.51
C SER A 96 -27.52 12.63 10.44
N PRO A 97 -27.95 12.98 9.21
CA PRO A 97 -27.04 13.24 8.10
C PRO A 97 -26.09 14.40 8.42
N PRO A 98 -24.79 14.29 8.10
CA PRO A 98 -23.82 15.34 8.39
C PRO A 98 -24.17 16.60 7.59
N ALA A 99 -24.30 17.71 8.29
CA ALA A 99 -24.34 19.04 7.68
C ALA A 99 -23.08 19.23 6.83
N CYS A 100 -23.27 19.56 5.56
CA CYS A 100 -22.18 19.77 4.62
C CYS A 100 -21.29 20.94 5.11
N PRO A 101 -19.98 20.74 5.33
CA PRO A 101 -19.07 21.85 5.54
C PRO A 101 -19.10 22.77 4.30
N ASN A 102 -18.96 24.08 4.53
CA ASN A 102 -19.03 25.09 3.47
C ASN A 102 -18.12 24.72 2.28
N PRO A 103 -18.64 24.79 1.04
CA PRO A 103 -17.90 24.30 -0.11
C PRO A 103 -16.61 25.11 -0.31
N ALA A 104 -15.48 24.41 -0.40
CA ALA A 104 -14.17 25.01 -0.68
C ALA A 104 -14.00 25.25 -2.20
N PRO A 105 -13.28 26.31 -2.64
CA PRO A 105 -12.91 26.44 -4.05
C PRO A 105 -12.09 25.20 -4.47
N GLY A 106 -12.52 24.54 -5.54
CA GLY A 106 -11.81 23.36 -6.05
C GLY A 106 -10.51 23.77 -6.75
N PRO A 107 -9.41 23.04 -6.56
CA PRO A 107 -8.15 23.35 -7.24
C PRO A 107 -8.23 23.06 -8.75
N GLU A 108 -7.60 23.90 -9.57
CA GLU A 108 -7.57 23.73 -11.03
C GLU A 108 -6.53 22.69 -11.48
N GLU A 109 -5.41 22.58 -10.76
CA GLU A 109 -4.31 21.67 -11.08
C GLU A 109 -4.68 20.20 -10.78
N PRO A 110 -4.51 19.24 -11.72
CA PRO A 110 -4.88 17.83 -11.53
C PRO A 110 -4.31 17.21 -10.25
N ARG A 111 -3.01 17.42 -9.97
CA ARG A 111 -2.37 16.88 -8.75
C ARG A 111 -3.01 17.42 -7.47
N ALA A 112 -3.38 18.71 -7.45
CA ALA A 112 -4.03 19.32 -6.31
C ALA A 112 -5.48 18.82 -6.14
N GLN A 113 -6.17 18.44 -7.23
CA GLN A 113 -7.50 17.82 -7.16
C GLN A 113 -7.45 16.45 -6.46
N PHE A 114 -6.47 15.60 -6.79
CA PHE A 114 -6.29 14.32 -6.09
C PHE A 114 -6.00 14.51 -4.60
N GLY A 115 -5.15 15.48 -4.24
CA GLY A 115 -4.86 15.83 -2.84
C GLY A 115 -6.11 16.27 -2.09
N ALA A 116 -6.88 17.21 -2.65
CA ALA A 116 -8.08 17.72 -2.01
C ALA A 116 -9.18 16.65 -1.84
N VAL A 117 -9.34 15.75 -2.82
CA VAL A 117 -10.28 14.61 -2.71
C VAL A 117 -9.81 13.62 -1.65
N ARG A 118 -8.50 13.37 -1.54
CA ARG A 118 -7.92 12.54 -0.48
C ARG A 118 -8.17 13.14 0.90
N ASP A 119 -7.86 14.42 1.10
CA ASP A 119 -8.05 15.09 2.39
C ASP A 119 -9.53 15.08 2.83
N LEU A 120 -10.44 15.20 1.87
CA LEU A 120 -11.87 15.08 2.10
C LEU A 120 -12.28 13.65 2.50
N LEU A 121 -11.73 12.62 1.85
CA LEU A 121 -11.99 11.23 2.21
C LEU A 121 -11.39 10.87 3.59
N ASP A 122 -10.20 11.37 3.92
CA ASP A 122 -9.54 11.14 5.20
C ASP A 122 -10.28 11.81 6.37
N SER A 123 -10.86 12.99 6.13
CA SER A 123 -11.70 13.70 7.11
C SER A 123 -13.14 13.15 7.21
N ALA A 124 -13.59 12.34 6.25
CA ALA A 124 -14.92 11.77 6.28
C ALA A 124 -15.03 10.61 7.29
N GLU A 125 -16.03 10.69 8.16
CA GLU A 125 -16.36 9.62 9.13
C GLU A 125 -17.09 8.43 8.48
N SER A 126 -17.71 8.66 7.32
CA SER A 126 -18.48 7.66 6.58
C SER A 126 -18.05 7.59 5.11
N PRO A 127 -18.23 6.44 4.43
CA PRO A 127 -17.96 6.33 3.00
C PRO A 127 -18.75 7.37 2.21
N LEU A 128 -18.08 8.12 1.34
CA LEU A 128 -18.70 9.18 0.54
C LEU A 128 -19.04 8.67 -0.86
N SER A 129 -20.19 9.11 -1.40
CA SER A 129 -20.49 8.90 -2.81
C SER A 129 -19.80 9.96 -3.69
N ALA A 130 -19.66 9.68 -4.99
CA ALA A 130 -19.13 10.67 -5.94
C ALA A 130 -19.95 11.97 -5.96
N GLU A 131 -21.24 11.89 -5.62
CA GLU A 131 -22.10 13.07 -5.52
C GLU A 131 -21.80 13.90 -4.26
N ASP A 132 -21.55 13.24 -3.13
CA ASP A 132 -21.22 13.93 -1.88
C ASP A 132 -19.85 14.61 -1.98
N VAL A 133 -18.88 13.94 -2.59
CA VAL A 133 -17.57 14.53 -2.92
C VAL A 133 -17.74 15.73 -3.86
N ALA A 134 -18.57 15.62 -4.90
CA ALA A 134 -18.83 16.73 -5.81
C ALA A 134 -19.51 17.93 -5.12
N ARG A 135 -20.36 17.68 -4.10
CA ARG A 135 -21.06 18.71 -3.33
C ARG A 135 -20.14 19.46 -2.36
N ALA A 136 -19.05 18.84 -1.91
CA ALA A 136 -18.07 19.44 -1.00
C ALA A 136 -17.22 20.57 -1.63
N PHE A 137 -17.19 20.66 -2.97
CA PHE A 137 -16.43 21.68 -3.69
C PHE A 137 -17.37 22.74 -4.32
N LYS A 138 -16.94 24.01 -4.39
CA LYS A 138 -17.71 25.10 -5.02
C LYS A 138 -17.99 24.80 -6.50
N GLY A 139 -19.20 25.16 -6.95
CA GLY A 139 -19.63 25.03 -8.33
C GLY A 139 -20.97 24.32 -8.48
N ARG A 140 -21.59 24.45 -9.65
CA ARG A 140 -22.85 23.77 -9.95
C ARG A 140 -22.65 22.26 -9.99
N LEU A 141 -23.54 21.50 -9.36
CA LEU A 141 -23.58 20.05 -9.50
C LEU A 141 -24.08 19.72 -10.91
N SER A 142 -23.16 19.39 -11.81
CA SER A 142 -23.46 18.96 -13.19
C SER A 142 -23.20 17.46 -13.36
N PRO A 143 -23.87 16.77 -14.30
CA PRO A 143 -23.61 15.36 -14.58
C PRO A 143 -22.15 15.14 -15.01
N THR A 144 -21.57 16.06 -15.79
CA THR A 144 -20.16 16.03 -16.18
C THR A 144 -19.22 16.08 -14.98
N ARG A 145 -19.52 16.92 -13.99
CA ARG A 145 -18.74 17.03 -12.76
C ARG A 145 -18.80 15.73 -11.94
N ARG A 146 -19.98 15.14 -11.80
CA ARG A 146 -20.16 13.85 -11.13
C ARG A 146 -19.33 12.77 -11.81
N ARG A 147 -19.32 12.72 -13.14
CA ARG A 147 -18.51 11.78 -13.92
C ARG A 147 -17.01 11.97 -13.69
N ARG A 148 -16.51 13.20 -13.73
CA ARG A 148 -15.10 13.52 -13.47
C ARG A 148 -14.67 13.11 -12.06
N VAL A 149 -15.49 13.40 -11.05
CA VAL A 149 -15.22 12.99 -9.66
C VAL A 149 -15.23 11.47 -9.52
N GLN A 150 -16.14 10.78 -10.22
CA GLN A 150 -16.16 9.32 -10.26
C GLN A 150 -14.90 8.73 -10.93
N GLU A 151 -14.44 9.30 -12.04
CA GLU A 151 -13.19 8.90 -12.72
C GLU A 151 -11.98 9.07 -11.79
N VAL A 152 -11.89 10.21 -11.09
CA VAL A 152 -10.83 10.46 -10.10
C VAL A 152 -10.86 9.44 -8.96
N LEU A 153 -12.04 9.16 -8.41
CA LEU A 153 -12.20 8.20 -7.32
C LEU A 153 -11.88 6.76 -7.76
N ALA A 154 -12.23 6.38 -9.00
CA ALA A 154 -11.87 5.09 -9.57
C ALA A 154 -10.35 4.94 -9.70
N ILE A 155 -9.66 5.94 -10.27
CA ILE A 155 -8.20 5.96 -10.35
C ILE A 155 -7.56 5.86 -8.96
N MET A 156 -8.09 6.59 -7.97
CA MET A 156 -7.60 6.50 -6.59
C MET A 156 -7.82 5.12 -5.97
N ALA A 157 -8.90 4.42 -6.34
CA ALA A 157 -9.15 3.07 -5.88
C ALA A 157 -8.20 2.05 -6.55
N ASP A 158 -7.95 2.19 -7.85
CA ASP A 158 -7.02 1.33 -8.60
C ASP A 158 -5.58 1.51 -8.11
N LEU A 159 -5.19 2.73 -7.73
CA LEU A 159 -3.91 3.04 -7.08
C LEU A 159 -3.85 2.62 -5.60
N GLY A 160 -4.95 2.10 -5.04
CA GLY A 160 -5.03 1.65 -3.66
C GLY A 160 -5.01 2.77 -2.60
N ILE A 161 -5.29 4.02 -3.01
CA ILE A 161 -5.39 5.20 -2.14
C ILE A 161 -6.78 5.27 -1.48
N ALA A 162 -7.83 4.88 -2.21
CA ALA A 162 -9.20 4.75 -1.73
C ALA A 162 -9.67 3.29 -1.86
N ARG A 163 -10.76 2.92 -1.17
CA ARG A 163 -11.44 1.62 -1.35
C ARG A 163 -12.88 1.80 -1.81
N TYR A 164 -13.36 0.87 -2.62
CA TYR A 164 -14.79 0.72 -2.85
C TYR A 164 -15.47 0.32 -1.52
N GLY A 165 -16.50 1.05 -1.14
CA GLY A 165 -17.38 0.69 -0.04
C GLY A 165 -18.24 -0.52 -0.39
N GLN A 166 -18.95 -1.06 0.60
CA GLN A 166 -19.81 -2.24 0.44
C GLN A 166 -20.87 -2.10 -0.68
N ASN A 167 -21.15 -0.86 -1.10
CA ASN A 167 -21.76 -0.55 -2.39
C ASN A 167 -20.69 0.05 -3.30
N ALA A 168 -20.49 -0.48 -4.51
CA ALA A 168 -19.49 -0.05 -5.52
C ALA A 168 -19.56 1.44 -5.94
N LYS A 169 -20.44 2.23 -5.32
CA LYS A 169 -20.65 3.67 -5.52
C LYS A 169 -20.17 4.53 -4.34
N LEU A 170 -19.73 3.90 -3.26
CA LEU A 170 -19.19 4.55 -2.08
C LEU A 170 -17.67 4.40 -2.08
N TYR A 171 -16.97 5.43 -1.64
CA TYR A 171 -15.52 5.44 -1.53
C TYR A 171 -15.14 5.78 -0.08
N ALA A 172 -14.19 5.04 0.47
CA ALA A 172 -13.68 5.28 1.81
C ALA A 172 -12.16 5.36 1.78
N PRO A 173 -11.53 6.06 2.72
CA PRO A 173 -10.08 6.06 2.85
C PRO A 173 -9.57 4.66 3.21
N ARG A 174 -8.33 4.38 2.80
CA ARG A 174 -7.57 3.22 3.27
C ARG A 174 -7.12 3.49 4.71
N ARG A 175 -7.91 3.02 5.69
CA ARG A 175 -7.52 2.96 7.10
C ARG A 175 -6.90 1.61 7.42
#